data_AF-A0A4Q3EG76-F1
#
_entry.id   AF-A0A4Q3EG76-F1
#
_cell.length_a   1.000
_cell.length_b   1.000
_cell.length_c   1.000
_cell.angle_alpha   90.00
_cell.angle_beta   90.00
_cell.angle_gamma   90.00
#
_symmetry.space_group_name_H-M   'P 1'
#
loop_
_entity.id
_entity.type
_entity.pdbx_description
1 polymer ?
#
loop_
_entity_poly.entity_id
_entity_poly.type
_entity_poly.pdbx_seq_one_letter_code
_entity_poly.pdbx_strand_id
1 'polypeptide(L)'
;MKATSRLFYRLLILFSGILLLSSFFYLPENIAPSFDLPYKKAGLTDREAAAHLLSRFTYGATPRGVDEVIKIGLKKWFSQQLDGKLPDDSLNQLLSKYDDLKLSNEEVTRIFPKPGQVLRMAVQDGVVNKDSVKTDKQAYKTMLLNYMQQKGLKPEQELFRQFINQKMLRAAYSNNQLQEVMTDFWFNHFNVSISKNDCAQFIPAYERDVIRPNALGSFTNLLLATAKSPAMLYYLDNFSSAASNNQPKMQARRLMNRQQNQDTSMQVMAVNNPPKPKKAQGLNENYAREVMELHTLGVDGGYTQQDVTNAAKVLTGWTIFPINANFQAIKRVSNEQAV
;
A
#
# COMPACT_ATOMS: atom_id res chain seq x y z
N MET A 1 33.47 12.28 60.54
CA MET A 1 32.78 13.17 59.57
C MET A 1 33.66 13.70 58.43
N LYS A 2 34.99 13.90 58.58
CA LYS A 2 35.83 14.48 57.50
C LYS A 2 36.19 13.52 56.35
N ALA A 3 36.19 12.20 56.58
CA ALA A 3 36.56 11.21 55.55
C ALA A 3 35.41 10.92 54.56
N THR A 4 34.17 10.91 55.06
CA THR A 4 32.97 10.65 54.25
C THR A 4 32.64 11.81 53.31
N SER A 5 32.88 13.06 53.71
CA SER A 5 32.67 14.20 52.80
C SER A 5 33.70 14.22 51.66
N ARG A 6 34.97 13.87 51.93
CA ARG A 6 36.00 13.76 50.88
C ARG A 6 35.70 12.68 49.85
N LEU A 7 35.11 11.56 50.28
CA LEU A 7 34.67 10.50 49.37
C LEU A 7 33.49 10.97 48.50
N PHE A 8 32.53 11.68 49.11
CA PHE A 8 31.38 12.25 48.40
C PHE A 8 31.80 13.28 47.34
N TYR A 9 32.69 14.22 47.66
CA TYR A 9 33.19 15.19 46.68
C TYR A 9 34.02 14.54 45.56
N ARG A 10 34.78 13.48 45.86
CA ARG A 10 35.51 12.72 44.82
C ARG A 10 34.55 12.01 43.87
N LEU A 11 33.50 11.39 44.39
CA LEU A 11 32.44 10.77 43.58
C LEU A 11 31.69 11.80 42.76
N LEU A 12 31.39 12.98 43.33
CA LEU A 12 30.67 14.05 42.63
C LEU A 12 31.51 14.66 41.49
N ILE A 13 32.82 14.82 41.67
CA ILE A 13 33.75 15.27 40.61
C ILE A 13 33.92 14.19 39.53
N LEU A 14 33.96 12.90 39.90
CA LEU A 14 34.00 11.81 38.95
C LEU A 14 32.70 11.75 38.12
N PHE A 15 31.55 11.94 38.77
CA PHE A 15 30.25 11.91 38.10
C PHE A 15 30.04 13.12 37.18
N SER A 16 30.45 14.33 37.60
CA SER A 16 30.41 15.51 36.74
C SER A 16 31.41 15.44 35.59
N GLY A 17 32.58 14.84 35.80
CA GLY A 17 33.56 14.55 34.75
C GLY A 17 33.02 13.57 33.70
N ILE A 18 32.31 12.52 34.12
CA ILE A 18 31.67 11.55 33.22
C ILE A 18 30.53 12.21 32.42
N LEU A 19 29.72 13.06 33.05
CA LEU A 19 28.64 13.81 32.37
C LEU A 19 29.16 14.81 31.33
N LEU A 20 30.27 15.50 31.65
CA LEU A 20 30.96 16.39 30.72
C LEU A 20 31.65 15.61 29.59
N LEU A 21 32.24 14.45 29.86
CA LEU A 21 32.83 13.59 28.82
C LEU A 21 31.76 12.93 27.94
N SER A 22 30.60 12.57 28.48
CA SER A 22 29.48 12.01 27.69
C SER A 22 28.84 13.02 26.74
N SER A 23 29.01 14.32 26.98
CA SER A 23 28.53 15.38 26.08
C SER A 23 29.49 15.66 24.92
N PHE A 24 30.71 15.09 24.93
CA PHE A 24 31.65 15.14 23.80
C PHE A 24 31.66 13.88 22.94
N PHE A 25 30.93 12.82 23.32
CA PHE A 25 30.61 11.72 22.41
C PHE A 25 29.43 12.10 21.52
N TYR A 26 29.65 13.05 20.62
CA TYR A 26 28.90 13.09 19.38
C TYR A 26 29.23 11.77 18.66
N LEU A 27 28.34 10.77 18.76
CA LEU A 27 28.26 9.74 17.75
C LEU A 27 28.08 10.48 16.42
N PRO A 28 28.97 10.34 15.43
CA PRO A 28 28.78 11.01 14.15
C PRO A 28 27.46 10.50 13.59
N GLU A 29 26.46 11.37 13.58
CA GLU A 29 25.19 11.12 12.95
C GLU A 29 25.48 10.96 11.45
N ASN A 30 25.29 9.75 10.94
CA ASN A 30 25.48 9.34 9.55
C ASN A 30 26.94 9.37 9.05
N ILE A 31 27.62 8.23 9.15
CA ILE A 31 28.60 7.85 8.13
C ILE A 31 27.78 7.69 6.84
N ALA A 32 27.60 8.79 6.09
CA ALA A 32 27.08 8.69 4.73
C ALA A 32 27.96 7.63 4.02
N PRO A 33 27.37 6.59 3.41
CA PRO A 33 28.14 5.51 2.83
C PRO A 33 29.20 6.11 1.91
N SER A 34 30.48 5.82 2.16
CA SER A 34 31.56 6.33 1.35
C SER A 34 31.63 5.52 0.06
N PHE A 35 30.69 5.76 -0.84
CA PHE A 35 30.79 5.21 -2.19
C PHE A 35 31.67 6.12 -3.06
N ASP A 36 32.41 5.50 -3.97
CA ASP A 36 33.12 6.17 -5.04
C ASP A 36 32.30 6.04 -6.32
N LEU A 37 32.32 7.07 -7.16
CA LEU A 37 31.65 7.05 -8.46
C LEU A 37 32.75 6.88 -9.53
N PRO A 38 32.99 5.66 -10.05
CA PRO A 38 34.14 5.36 -10.90
C PRO A 38 33.98 5.86 -12.36
N TYR A 39 33.22 6.94 -12.60
CA TYR A 39 32.89 7.40 -13.95
C TYR A 39 34.12 7.87 -14.74
N LYS A 40 35.17 8.37 -14.06
CA LYS A 40 36.44 8.70 -14.71
C LYS A 40 37.16 7.48 -15.27
N LYS A 41 37.02 6.30 -14.63
CA LYS A 41 37.58 5.03 -15.15
C LYS A 41 36.87 4.60 -16.43
N ALA A 42 35.62 5.01 -16.60
CA ALA A 42 34.85 4.82 -17.83
C ALA A 42 35.11 5.91 -18.89
N GLY A 43 36.05 6.83 -18.65
CA GLY A 43 36.39 7.91 -19.59
C GLY A 43 35.38 9.04 -19.68
N LEU A 44 34.41 9.12 -18.76
CA LEU A 44 33.38 10.16 -18.78
C LEU A 44 33.89 11.47 -18.16
N THR A 45 33.54 12.58 -18.79
CA THR A 45 33.62 13.91 -18.18
C THR A 45 32.61 14.05 -17.04
N ASP A 46 32.80 15.03 -16.16
CA ASP A 46 31.85 15.30 -15.06
C ASP A 46 30.44 15.61 -15.60
N ARG A 47 30.34 16.27 -16.76
CA ARG A 47 29.05 16.60 -17.41
C ARG A 47 28.34 15.36 -17.95
N GLU A 48 29.08 14.49 -18.66
CA GLU A 48 28.52 13.22 -19.18
C GLU A 48 28.11 12.30 -18.03
N ALA A 49 28.92 12.22 -16.97
CA ALA A 49 28.59 11.45 -15.78
C ALA A 49 27.36 11.99 -15.06
N ALA A 50 27.20 13.32 -14.95
CA ALA A 50 25.99 13.94 -14.40
C ALA A 50 24.74 13.62 -15.24
N ALA A 51 24.83 13.71 -16.57
CA ALA A 51 23.73 13.35 -17.47
C ALA A 51 23.37 11.85 -17.39
N HIS A 52 24.39 10.99 -17.26
CA HIS A 52 24.18 9.56 -17.06
C HIS A 52 23.51 9.27 -15.71
N LEU A 53 24.00 9.89 -14.64
CA LEU A 53 23.44 9.74 -13.29
C LEU A 53 21.95 10.11 -13.26
N LEU A 54 21.59 11.27 -13.80
CA LEU A 54 20.20 11.70 -13.88
C LEU A 54 19.35 10.73 -14.70
N SER A 55 19.81 10.33 -15.88
CA SER A 55 19.09 9.37 -16.73
C SER A 55 18.86 8.00 -16.07
N ARG A 56 19.62 7.63 -15.04
CA ARG A 56 19.48 6.36 -14.32
C ARG A 56 18.66 6.45 -13.04
N PHE A 57 18.70 7.59 -12.37
CA PHE A 57 18.14 7.75 -11.02
C PHE A 57 16.99 8.77 -10.95
N THR A 58 16.57 9.31 -12.09
CA THR A 58 15.40 10.20 -12.22
C THR A 58 14.57 9.80 -13.45
N TYR A 59 13.47 10.53 -13.72
CA TYR A 59 12.70 10.38 -14.95
C TYR A 59 13.38 10.95 -16.21
N GLY A 60 14.64 11.41 -16.10
CA GLY A 60 15.45 11.86 -17.23
C GLY A 60 16.34 13.06 -16.89
N ALA A 61 17.41 13.21 -17.68
CA ALA A 61 18.31 14.35 -17.57
C ALA A 61 17.74 15.57 -18.34
N THR A 62 17.80 16.74 -17.71
CA THR A 62 17.57 18.04 -18.38
C THR A 62 18.86 18.85 -18.38
N PRO A 63 19.07 19.78 -19.33
CA PRO A 63 20.27 20.64 -19.33
C PRO A 63 20.47 21.36 -17.99
N ARG A 64 19.38 21.90 -17.41
CA ARG A 64 19.41 22.57 -16.10
C ARG A 64 19.79 21.61 -14.97
N GLY A 65 19.21 20.40 -14.95
CA GLY A 65 19.52 19.39 -13.94
C GLY A 65 20.99 18.96 -13.99
N VAL A 66 21.56 18.81 -15.19
CA VAL A 66 22.98 18.49 -15.38
C VAL A 66 23.87 19.59 -14.80
N ASP A 67 23.54 20.86 -15.05
CA ASP A 67 24.28 22.00 -14.50
C ASP A 67 24.19 22.05 -12.96
N GLU A 68 23.01 21.76 -12.39
CA GLU A 68 22.80 21.66 -10.94
C GLU A 68 23.64 20.54 -10.31
N VAL A 69 23.66 19.35 -10.92
CA VAL A 69 24.47 18.21 -10.45
C VAL A 69 25.95 18.53 -10.49
N ILE A 70 26.46 19.16 -11.55
CA ILE A 70 27.87 19.60 -11.64
C ILE A 70 28.17 20.60 -10.52
N LYS A 71 27.30 21.57 -10.30
CA LYS A 71 27.48 22.61 -9.28
C LYS A 71 27.48 22.04 -7.85
N ILE A 72 26.60 21.08 -7.55
CA ILE A 72 26.49 20.43 -6.24
C ILE A 72 27.60 19.38 -6.04
N GLY A 73 28.02 18.74 -7.12
CA GLY A 73 28.89 17.57 -7.16
C GLY A 73 28.08 16.26 -7.16
N LEU A 74 28.44 15.34 -8.06
CA LEU A 74 27.68 14.09 -8.30
C LEU A 74 27.44 13.27 -7.03
N LYS A 75 28.49 13.09 -6.22
CA LYS A 75 28.40 12.31 -4.98
C LYS A 75 27.44 12.94 -3.97
N LYS A 76 27.55 14.25 -3.78
CA LYS A 76 26.70 14.99 -2.84
C LYS A 76 25.24 14.97 -3.30
N TRP A 77 25.00 15.18 -4.60
CA TRP A 77 23.66 15.09 -5.17
C TRP A 77 23.06 13.69 -4.97
N PHE A 78 23.82 12.62 -5.25
CA PHE A 78 23.33 11.26 -5.10
C PHE A 78 23.04 10.89 -3.63
N SER A 79 23.89 11.33 -2.69
CA SER A 79 23.63 11.18 -1.26
C SER A 79 22.32 11.85 -0.84
N GLN A 80 22.04 13.08 -1.32
CA GLN A 80 20.78 13.77 -1.02
C GLN A 80 19.55 13.01 -1.57
N GLN A 81 19.69 12.38 -2.73
CA GLN A 81 18.62 11.53 -3.30
C GLN A 81 18.37 10.27 -2.48
N LEU A 82 19.44 9.63 -1.97
CA LEU A 82 19.31 8.48 -1.07
C LEU A 82 18.68 8.85 0.26
N ASP A 83 18.95 10.06 0.77
CA ASP A 83 18.35 10.56 2.00
C ASP A 83 16.85 10.86 1.84
N GLY A 84 16.40 11.29 0.65
CA GLY A 84 14.98 11.53 0.33
C GLY A 84 14.33 12.66 1.15
N LYS A 85 15.13 13.64 1.60
CA LYS A 85 14.70 14.73 2.50
C LYS A 85 14.80 16.12 1.88
N LEU A 86 14.93 16.22 0.56
CA LEU A 86 14.93 17.51 -0.11
C LEU A 86 13.54 18.16 0.01
N PRO A 87 13.45 19.48 0.23
CA PRO A 87 12.18 20.16 0.39
C PRO A 87 11.39 20.12 -0.92
N ASP A 88 10.08 19.85 -0.83
CA ASP A 88 9.18 19.70 -1.98
C ASP A 88 8.06 20.76 -1.95
N ASP A 89 8.36 21.98 -1.54
CA ASP A 89 7.35 23.03 -1.29
C ASP A 89 6.46 23.32 -2.51
N SER A 90 7.05 23.48 -3.70
CA SER A 90 6.31 23.70 -4.94
C SER A 90 5.40 22.52 -5.29
N LEU A 91 5.90 21.29 -5.12
CA LEU A 91 5.11 20.07 -5.32
C LEU A 91 3.98 19.98 -4.30
N ASN A 92 4.25 20.23 -3.02
CA ASN A 92 3.27 20.21 -1.95
C ASN A 92 2.16 21.25 -2.18
N GLN A 93 2.52 22.44 -2.68
CA GLN A 93 1.54 23.44 -3.10
C GLN A 93 0.65 22.94 -4.23
N LEU A 94 1.21 22.26 -5.25
CA LEU A 94 0.42 21.68 -6.34
C LEU A 94 -0.50 20.55 -5.84
N LEU A 95 0.00 19.67 -4.99
CA LEU A 95 -0.72 18.54 -4.40
C LEU A 95 -1.78 18.96 -3.37
N SER A 96 -1.69 20.18 -2.82
CA SER A 96 -2.68 20.70 -1.87
C SER A 96 -4.11 20.71 -2.40
N LYS A 97 -4.28 20.67 -3.73
CA LYS A 97 -5.57 20.62 -4.42
C LYS A 97 -6.21 19.22 -4.43
N TYR A 98 -5.53 18.20 -3.92
CA TYR A 98 -5.97 16.80 -3.93
C TYR A 98 -6.18 16.27 -2.52
N ASP A 99 -7.17 16.84 -1.81
CA ASP A 99 -7.46 16.47 -0.42
C ASP A 99 -7.93 15.02 -0.27
N ASP A 100 -8.56 14.45 -1.30
CA ASP A 100 -9.06 13.07 -1.23
C ASP A 100 -7.92 12.04 -1.12
N LEU A 101 -6.70 12.41 -1.54
CA LEU A 101 -5.51 11.57 -1.39
C LEU A 101 -4.98 11.50 0.04
N LYS A 102 -5.50 12.31 0.96
CA LYS A 102 -5.15 12.28 2.38
C LYS A 102 -6.09 11.40 3.20
N LEU A 103 -7.19 10.94 2.60
CA LEU A 103 -8.20 10.15 3.29
C LEU A 103 -7.65 8.78 3.69
N SER A 104 -8.05 8.30 4.86
CA SER A 104 -7.84 6.92 5.30
C SER A 104 -8.66 5.94 4.46
N ASN A 105 -8.31 4.66 4.52
CA ASN A 105 -9.09 3.60 3.87
C ASN A 105 -10.57 3.61 4.32
N GLU A 106 -10.84 3.88 5.60
CA GLU A 106 -12.20 3.99 6.14
C GLU A 106 -12.96 5.15 5.49
N GLU A 107 -12.37 6.34 5.48
CA GLU A 107 -12.98 7.52 4.88
C GLU A 107 -13.21 7.33 3.38
N VAL A 108 -12.27 6.70 2.67
CA VAL A 108 -12.44 6.39 1.24
C VAL A 108 -13.67 5.51 1.03
N THR A 109 -13.85 4.42 1.78
CA THR A 109 -15.03 3.54 1.60
C THR A 109 -16.35 4.25 1.92
N ARG A 110 -16.32 5.24 2.81
CA ARG A 110 -17.49 6.05 3.19
C ARG A 110 -17.82 7.12 2.15
N ILE A 111 -16.82 7.81 1.61
CA ILE A 111 -16.97 8.96 0.71
C ILE A 111 -17.11 8.50 -0.75
N PHE A 112 -16.43 7.41 -1.13
CA PHE A 112 -16.43 6.86 -2.48
C PHE A 112 -17.09 5.48 -2.51
N PRO A 113 -18.39 5.36 -2.20
CA PRO A 113 -19.07 4.08 -2.23
C PRO A 113 -19.18 3.54 -3.65
N LYS A 114 -19.22 2.22 -3.76
CA LYS A 114 -19.40 1.53 -5.05
C LYS A 114 -20.77 1.83 -5.66
N PRO A 115 -20.93 1.78 -6.99
CA PRO A 115 -22.23 2.03 -7.64
C PRO A 115 -23.39 1.19 -7.07
N GLY A 116 -23.14 -0.09 -6.77
CA GLY A 116 -24.15 -0.96 -6.14
C GLY A 116 -24.44 -0.65 -4.66
N GLN A 117 -23.54 0.03 -3.94
CA GLN A 117 -23.82 0.56 -2.60
C GLN A 117 -24.67 1.82 -2.70
N VAL A 118 -24.31 2.76 -3.58
CA VAL A 118 -25.11 3.98 -3.83
C VAL A 118 -26.54 3.63 -4.18
N LEU A 119 -26.76 2.66 -5.08
CA LEU A 119 -28.09 2.20 -5.43
C LEU A 119 -28.87 1.66 -4.23
N ARG A 120 -28.24 0.84 -3.39
CA ARG A 120 -28.89 0.30 -2.19
C ARG A 120 -29.28 1.41 -1.22
N MET A 121 -28.42 2.38 -1.01
CA MET A 121 -28.69 3.54 -0.16
C MET A 121 -29.83 4.39 -0.72
N ALA A 122 -29.83 4.69 -2.03
CA ALA A 122 -30.89 5.46 -2.68
C ALA A 122 -32.25 4.76 -2.65
N VAL A 123 -32.28 3.42 -2.76
CA VAL A 123 -33.50 2.61 -2.62
C VAL A 123 -33.98 2.59 -1.17
N GLN A 124 -33.05 2.45 -0.21
CA GLN A 124 -33.37 2.46 1.22
C GLN A 124 -33.94 3.82 1.67
N ASP A 125 -33.42 4.91 1.12
CA ASP A 125 -33.88 6.28 1.38
C ASP A 125 -35.13 6.66 0.57
N GLY A 126 -35.69 5.74 -0.23
CA GLY A 126 -36.91 5.96 -1.02
C GLY A 126 -36.74 6.88 -2.24
N VAL A 127 -35.52 7.25 -2.60
CA VAL A 127 -35.22 8.13 -3.75
C VAL A 127 -35.40 7.38 -5.07
N VAL A 128 -35.04 6.10 -5.11
CA VAL A 128 -35.15 5.24 -6.30
C VAL A 128 -36.11 4.10 -6.03
N ASN A 129 -37.14 3.95 -6.86
CA ASN A 129 -37.95 2.74 -6.87
C ASN A 129 -37.24 1.62 -7.67
N LYS A 130 -37.18 0.41 -7.10
CA LYS A 130 -36.53 -0.77 -7.71
C LYS A 130 -37.11 -1.10 -9.11
N ASP A 131 -38.37 -0.79 -9.35
CA ASP A 131 -39.06 -1.12 -10.61
C ASP A 131 -38.84 -0.06 -11.71
N SER A 132 -38.41 1.15 -11.36
CA SER A 132 -38.19 2.27 -12.30
C SER A 132 -36.83 2.23 -13.02
N VAL A 133 -35.93 1.32 -12.62
CA VAL A 133 -34.53 1.25 -13.11
C VAL A 133 -34.44 0.93 -14.62
N LYS A 134 -35.51 0.37 -15.22
CA LYS A 134 -35.46 -0.16 -16.60
C LYS A 134 -35.89 0.82 -17.69
N THR A 135 -36.61 1.89 -17.36
CA THR A 135 -37.36 2.67 -18.36
C THR A 135 -36.61 3.90 -18.88
N ASP A 136 -35.80 4.57 -18.05
CA ASP A 136 -34.96 5.72 -18.46
C ASP A 136 -33.60 5.71 -17.75
N LYS A 137 -32.56 5.28 -18.48
CA LYS A 137 -31.19 5.15 -17.95
C LYS A 137 -30.56 6.51 -17.63
N GLN A 138 -30.91 7.57 -18.35
CA GLN A 138 -30.28 8.88 -18.18
C GLN A 138 -30.88 9.62 -16.99
N ALA A 139 -32.22 9.64 -16.86
CA ALA A 139 -32.88 10.18 -15.68
C ALA A 139 -32.44 9.44 -14.41
N TYR A 140 -32.31 8.11 -14.48
CA TYR A 140 -31.79 7.29 -13.39
C TYR A 140 -30.35 7.66 -12.99
N LYS A 141 -29.44 7.82 -13.96
CA LYS A 141 -28.06 8.23 -13.68
C LYS A 141 -28.02 9.62 -13.01
N THR A 142 -28.79 10.57 -13.50
CA THR A 142 -28.89 11.92 -12.92
C THR A 142 -29.42 11.88 -11.49
N MET A 143 -30.45 11.05 -11.22
CA MET A 143 -31.01 10.88 -9.89
C MET A 143 -29.97 10.34 -8.89
N LEU A 144 -29.17 9.34 -9.28
CA LEU A 144 -28.10 8.82 -8.44
C LEU A 144 -26.99 9.85 -8.20
N LEU A 145 -26.61 10.63 -9.22
CA LEU A 145 -25.62 11.70 -9.06
C LEU A 145 -26.10 12.79 -8.09
N ASN A 146 -27.36 13.21 -8.20
CA ASN A 146 -27.96 14.17 -7.27
C ASN A 146 -28.02 13.62 -5.85
N TYR A 147 -28.40 12.35 -5.69
CA TYR A 147 -28.40 11.67 -4.41
C TYR A 147 -26.99 11.63 -3.78
N MET A 148 -25.97 11.29 -4.57
CA MET A 148 -24.58 11.30 -4.12
C MET A 148 -24.17 12.71 -3.66
N GLN A 149 -24.46 13.74 -4.46
CA GLN A 149 -24.15 15.12 -4.11
C GLN A 149 -24.81 15.55 -2.80
N GLN A 150 -26.09 15.24 -2.59
CA GLN A 150 -26.81 15.54 -1.35
C GLN A 150 -26.22 14.86 -0.13
N LYS A 151 -25.66 13.65 -0.30
CA LYS A 151 -25.05 12.85 0.77
C LYS A 151 -23.55 13.13 0.95
N GLY A 152 -22.97 14.04 0.17
CA GLY A 152 -21.53 14.32 0.18
C GLY A 152 -20.68 13.14 -0.32
N LEU A 153 -21.27 12.26 -1.13
CA LEU A 153 -20.60 11.12 -1.75
C LEU A 153 -19.98 11.54 -3.09
N LYS A 154 -18.85 10.93 -3.42
CA LYS A 154 -18.10 11.21 -4.65
C LYS A 154 -17.95 9.95 -5.51
N PRO A 155 -17.89 10.08 -6.83
CA PRO A 155 -17.63 8.95 -7.73
C PRO A 155 -16.17 8.48 -7.60
N GLU A 156 -15.94 7.16 -7.60
CA GLU A 156 -14.59 6.56 -7.49
C GLU A 156 -13.61 7.07 -8.56
N GLN A 157 -14.12 7.41 -9.75
CA GLN A 157 -13.32 7.96 -10.83
C GLN A 157 -12.62 9.27 -10.44
N GLU A 158 -13.21 10.06 -9.53
CA GLU A 158 -12.58 11.28 -9.05
C GLU A 158 -11.34 10.98 -8.20
N LEU A 159 -11.43 10.00 -7.30
CA LEU A 159 -10.30 9.52 -6.50
C LEU A 159 -9.16 9.02 -7.41
N PHE A 160 -9.49 8.21 -8.42
CA PHE A 160 -8.49 7.67 -9.34
C PHE A 160 -7.85 8.75 -10.21
N ARG A 161 -8.63 9.74 -10.65
CA ARG A 161 -8.09 10.89 -11.38
C ARG A 161 -7.09 11.66 -10.53
N GLN A 162 -7.39 11.93 -9.26
CA GLN A 162 -6.44 12.58 -8.36
C GLN A 162 -5.20 11.72 -8.14
N PHE A 163 -5.38 10.41 -7.97
CA PHE A 163 -4.28 9.46 -7.79
C PHE A 163 -3.35 9.38 -9.00
N ILE A 164 -3.88 9.43 -10.22
CA ILE A 164 -3.04 9.45 -11.43
C ILE A 164 -2.32 10.80 -11.57
N ASN A 165 -3.04 11.90 -11.34
CA ASN A 165 -2.46 13.24 -11.44
C ASN A 165 -1.32 13.46 -10.44
N GLN A 166 -1.45 12.97 -9.20
CA GLN A 166 -0.39 13.12 -8.21
C GLN A 166 0.90 12.41 -8.64
N LYS A 167 0.81 11.22 -9.28
CA LYS A 167 1.98 10.53 -9.82
C LYS A 167 2.70 11.37 -10.86
N MET A 168 1.97 11.97 -11.79
CA MET A 168 2.54 12.85 -12.81
C MET A 168 3.21 14.09 -12.21
N LEU A 169 2.56 14.73 -11.22
CA LEU A 169 3.13 15.90 -10.55
C LEU A 169 4.39 15.54 -9.78
N ARG A 170 4.41 14.41 -9.06
CA ARG A 170 5.58 13.96 -8.33
C ARG A 170 6.76 13.66 -9.24
N ALA A 171 6.52 12.94 -10.34
CA ALA A 171 7.53 12.68 -11.35
C ALA A 171 8.11 13.99 -11.94
N ALA A 172 7.27 14.98 -12.20
CA ALA A 172 7.69 16.23 -12.82
C ALA A 172 8.32 17.25 -11.86
N TYR A 173 7.90 17.30 -10.59
CA TYR A 173 8.20 18.40 -9.67
C TYR A 173 8.89 18.00 -8.37
N SER A 174 8.99 16.71 -8.01
CA SER A 174 9.72 16.34 -6.79
C SER A 174 11.21 16.57 -6.97
N ASN A 175 11.84 17.13 -5.94
CA ASN A 175 13.28 17.20 -5.79
C ASN A 175 13.88 15.84 -5.37
N ASN A 176 13.07 14.91 -4.85
CA ASN A 176 13.47 13.57 -4.43
C ASN A 176 13.20 12.52 -5.52
N GLN A 177 13.69 12.78 -6.74
CA GLN A 177 13.43 11.98 -7.94
C GLN A 177 13.73 10.48 -7.79
N LEU A 178 14.80 10.12 -7.06
CA LEU A 178 15.12 8.71 -6.81
C LEU A 178 14.01 8.01 -6.02
N GLN A 179 13.44 8.67 -5.01
CA GLN A 179 12.32 8.12 -4.24
C GLN A 179 11.10 7.90 -5.13
N GLU A 180 10.83 8.80 -6.09
CA GLU A 180 9.69 8.67 -7.00
C GLU A 180 9.87 7.51 -7.98
N VAL A 181 11.05 7.37 -8.59
CA VAL A 181 11.39 6.22 -9.45
C VAL A 181 11.28 4.90 -8.67
N MET A 182 11.84 4.85 -7.46
CA MET A 182 11.78 3.65 -6.62
C MET A 182 10.35 3.36 -6.14
N THR A 183 9.56 4.38 -5.85
CA THR A 183 8.13 4.20 -5.53
C THR A 183 7.41 3.52 -6.67
N ASP A 184 7.61 3.96 -7.91
CA ASP A 184 6.93 3.36 -9.06
C ASP A 184 7.44 1.94 -9.36
N PHE A 185 8.76 1.72 -9.23
CA PHE A 185 9.37 0.40 -9.32
C PHE A 185 8.74 -0.58 -8.33
N TRP A 186 8.65 -0.21 -7.05
CA TRP A 186 8.09 -1.07 -6.01
C TRP A 186 6.59 -1.24 -6.12
N PHE A 187 5.87 -0.19 -6.53
CA PHE A 187 4.44 -0.28 -6.81
C PHE A 187 4.17 -1.28 -7.94
N ASN A 188 5.03 -1.33 -8.96
CA ASN A 188 4.94 -2.29 -10.05
C ASN A 188 5.41 -3.70 -9.65
N HIS A 189 6.42 -3.82 -8.78
CA HIS A 189 6.88 -5.11 -8.25
C HIS A 189 5.82 -5.76 -7.36
N PHE A 190 5.22 -4.99 -6.45
CA PHE A 190 4.11 -5.41 -5.59
C PHE A 190 2.77 -4.95 -6.17
N ASN A 191 2.48 -5.40 -7.39
CA ASN A 191 1.39 -4.87 -8.20
C ASN A 191 0.00 -5.12 -7.60
N VAL A 192 -0.85 -4.10 -7.71
CA VAL A 192 -2.29 -4.16 -7.46
C VAL A 192 -3.01 -3.42 -8.58
N SER A 193 -4.17 -3.91 -9.01
CA SER A 193 -4.88 -3.34 -10.16
C SER A 193 -6.20 -2.70 -9.80
N ILE A 194 -6.41 -1.46 -10.28
CA ILE A 194 -7.72 -0.78 -10.25
C ILE A 194 -8.81 -1.57 -10.96
N SER A 195 -8.46 -2.49 -11.88
CA SER A 195 -9.43 -3.34 -12.58
C SER A 195 -10.03 -4.43 -11.67
N LYS A 196 -9.36 -4.78 -10.57
CA LYS A 196 -9.91 -5.70 -9.56
C LYS A 196 -10.70 -4.90 -8.52
N ASN A 197 -12.00 -4.78 -8.79
CA ASN A 197 -12.92 -3.82 -8.17
C ASN A 197 -12.84 -3.73 -6.63
N ASP A 198 -12.64 -4.85 -5.92
CA ASP A 198 -12.60 -4.83 -4.45
C ASP A 198 -11.32 -4.23 -3.86
N CYS A 199 -10.20 -4.20 -4.59
CA CYS A 199 -8.96 -3.58 -4.10
C CYS A 199 -8.80 -2.11 -4.52
N ALA A 200 -9.50 -1.67 -5.57
CA ALA A 200 -9.22 -0.41 -6.28
C ALA A 200 -9.24 0.83 -5.36
N GLN A 201 -10.21 0.91 -4.45
CA GLN A 201 -10.37 2.02 -3.50
C GLN A 201 -9.19 2.17 -2.53
N PHE A 202 -8.46 1.09 -2.26
CA PHE A 202 -7.35 1.08 -1.31
C PHE A 202 -6.01 1.41 -1.95
N ILE A 203 -5.96 1.51 -3.28
CA ILE A 203 -4.71 1.75 -4.03
C ILE A 203 -4.06 3.10 -3.71
N PRO A 204 -4.80 4.23 -3.57
CA PRO A 204 -4.19 5.50 -3.19
C PRO A 204 -3.47 5.44 -1.83
N ALA A 205 -4.12 4.85 -0.83
CA ALA A 205 -3.51 4.65 0.49
C ALA A 205 -2.38 3.62 0.45
N TYR A 206 -2.48 2.59 -0.39
CA TYR A 206 -1.40 1.62 -0.60
C TYR A 206 -0.11 2.29 -1.10
N GLU A 207 -0.18 3.16 -2.11
CA GLU A 207 1.01 3.90 -2.52
C GLU A 207 1.51 4.81 -1.37
N ARG A 208 0.61 5.62 -0.79
CA ARG A 208 0.93 6.64 0.21
C ARG A 208 1.53 6.08 1.50
N ASP A 209 0.92 5.05 2.06
CA ASP A 209 1.19 4.57 3.42
C ASP A 209 2.09 3.32 3.43
N VAL A 210 2.14 2.58 2.32
CA VAL A 210 2.88 1.31 2.24
C VAL A 210 4.11 1.45 1.37
N ILE A 211 3.95 1.84 0.10
CA ILE A 211 5.08 1.86 -0.84
C ILE A 211 6.03 3.03 -0.55
N ARG A 212 5.53 4.27 -0.59
CA ARG A 212 6.36 5.49 -0.54
C ARG A 212 7.24 5.59 0.71
N PRO A 213 6.75 5.31 1.93
CA PRO A 213 7.58 5.41 3.14
C PRO A 213 8.70 4.37 3.18
N ASN A 214 8.57 3.29 2.41
CA ASN A 214 9.52 2.18 2.38
C ASN A 214 10.35 2.13 1.08
N ALA A 215 10.17 3.07 0.15
CA ALA A 215 10.73 2.99 -1.20
C ALA A 215 12.28 2.95 -1.25
N LEU A 216 12.94 3.61 -0.30
CA LEU A 216 14.39 3.62 -0.12
C LEU A 216 14.84 2.84 1.13
N GLY A 217 13.92 2.10 1.75
CA GLY A 217 14.11 1.45 3.04
C GLY A 217 14.41 -0.04 2.96
N SER A 218 14.11 -0.75 4.04
CA SER A 218 14.27 -2.20 4.13
C SER A 218 13.24 -2.94 3.29
N PHE A 219 13.73 -3.84 2.41
CA PHE A 219 12.87 -4.74 1.64
C PHE A 219 11.95 -5.57 2.54
N THR A 220 12.43 -6.03 3.71
CA THR A 220 11.62 -6.80 4.66
C THR A 220 10.44 -5.99 5.18
N ASN A 221 10.66 -4.71 5.51
CA ASN A 221 9.59 -3.82 5.98
C ASN A 221 8.58 -3.56 4.87
N LEU A 222 9.06 -3.30 3.65
CA LEU A 222 8.22 -3.13 2.47
C LEU A 222 7.37 -4.38 2.22
N LEU A 223 7.99 -5.56 2.14
CA LEU A 223 7.33 -6.84 1.93
C LEU A 223 6.25 -7.11 2.99
N LEU A 224 6.54 -6.88 4.27
CA LEU A 224 5.56 -7.10 5.33
C LEU A 224 4.42 -6.08 5.28
N ALA A 225 4.71 -4.83 4.96
CA ALA A 225 3.71 -3.78 4.85
C ALA A 225 2.79 -4.01 3.64
N THR A 226 3.34 -4.37 2.48
CA THR A 226 2.54 -4.76 1.30
C THR A 226 1.71 -5.97 1.63
N ALA A 227 2.30 -6.95 2.32
CA ALA A 227 1.63 -8.21 2.56
C ALA A 227 0.38 -8.11 3.46
N LYS A 228 0.32 -7.09 4.31
CA LYS A 228 -0.79 -6.81 5.24
C LYS A 228 -1.77 -5.75 4.72
N SER A 229 -1.48 -5.12 3.59
CA SER A 229 -2.26 -4.00 3.10
C SER A 229 -3.66 -4.43 2.61
N PRO A 230 -4.72 -3.63 2.83
CA PRO A 230 -6.05 -3.95 2.31
C PRO A 230 -6.07 -4.12 0.78
N ALA A 231 -5.28 -3.33 0.05
CA ALA A 231 -5.16 -3.45 -1.40
C ALA A 231 -4.67 -4.84 -1.81
N MET A 232 -3.54 -5.30 -1.25
CA MET A 232 -2.97 -6.61 -1.59
C MET A 232 -3.84 -7.78 -1.11
N LEU A 233 -4.39 -7.68 0.10
CA LEU A 233 -5.27 -8.71 0.67
C LEU A 233 -6.54 -8.91 -0.17
N TYR A 234 -7.15 -7.85 -0.69
CA TYR A 234 -8.23 -7.96 -1.68
C TYR A 234 -7.73 -8.43 -3.04
N TYR A 235 -6.59 -7.92 -3.50
CA TYR A 235 -6.08 -8.22 -4.84
C TYR A 235 -5.74 -9.71 -5.04
N LEU A 236 -5.25 -10.38 -4.00
CA LEU A 236 -4.89 -11.81 -4.06
C LEU A 236 -5.86 -12.70 -3.27
N ASP A 237 -7.03 -12.15 -2.91
CA ASP A 237 -8.14 -12.83 -2.23
C ASP A 237 -7.77 -13.46 -0.87
N ASN A 238 -6.66 -13.04 -0.25
CA ASN A 238 -6.21 -13.62 1.03
C ASN A 238 -7.16 -13.31 2.18
N PHE A 239 -7.94 -12.23 2.09
CA PHE A 239 -8.99 -11.92 3.07
C PHE A 239 -9.99 -13.07 3.27
N SER A 240 -10.13 -13.95 2.26
CA SER A 240 -11.01 -15.11 2.28
C SER A 240 -10.31 -16.42 2.72
N SER A 241 -9.00 -16.38 2.97
CA SER A 241 -8.23 -17.53 3.44
C SER A 241 -8.66 -17.91 4.86
N ALA A 242 -9.05 -19.16 5.04
CA ALA A 242 -9.35 -19.71 6.35
C ALA A 242 -8.69 -21.09 6.51
N ALA A 243 -8.23 -21.37 7.73
CA ALA A 243 -7.75 -22.70 8.07
C ALA A 243 -8.95 -23.65 8.03
N SER A 244 -9.00 -24.57 7.07
CA SER A 244 -10.00 -25.63 7.11
C SER A 244 -9.62 -26.58 8.25
N ASN A 245 -10.47 -26.70 9.28
CA ASN A 245 -10.47 -27.93 10.06
C ASN A 245 -10.96 -29.05 9.11
N ASN A 246 -10.02 -29.92 8.70
CA ASN A 246 -10.16 -31.09 7.83
C ASN A 246 -10.08 -30.88 6.31
N GLN A 247 -9.06 -31.47 5.68
CA GLN A 247 -9.04 -31.89 4.27
C GLN A 247 -9.24 -33.42 4.19
N PRO A 248 -9.53 -34.07 3.02
CA PRO A 248 -9.43 -33.58 1.63
C PRO A 248 -10.63 -33.94 0.70
N LYS A 249 -10.65 -33.41 -0.54
CA LYS A 249 -10.94 -34.14 -1.82
C LYS A 249 -11.15 -33.21 -3.03
N MET A 250 -10.07 -32.88 -3.72
CA MET A 250 -10.09 -32.46 -5.13
C MET A 250 -10.19 -33.67 -6.08
N GLN A 251 -11.19 -34.52 -5.92
CA GLN A 251 -11.48 -35.61 -6.89
C GLN A 251 -12.96 -35.79 -7.23
N ALA A 252 -13.90 -35.16 -6.49
CA ALA A 252 -15.33 -35.32 -6.76
C ALA A 252 -15.87 -34.42 -7.90
N ARG A 253 -15.08 -33.46 -8.42
CA ARG A 253 -15.59 -32.45 -9.37
C ARG A 253 -15.58 -32.89 -10.84
N ARG A 254 -14.98 -34.05 -11.16
CA ARG A 254 -14.97 -34.59 -12.54
C ARG A 254 -16.13 -35.54 -12.87
N LEU A 255 -16.96 -35.92 -11.89
CA LEU A 255 -18.06 -36.87 -12.10
C LEU A 255 -19.47 -36.26 -12.05
N MET A 256 -19.64 -35.03 -11.56
CA MET A 256 -20.97 -34.38 -11.46
C MET A 256 -21.36 -33.49 -12.65
N ASN A 257 -20.47 -33.25 -13.62
CA ASN A 257 -20.77 -32.39 -14.78
C ASN A 257 -21.27 -33.16 -16.02
N ARG A 258 -21.68 -34.43 -15.88
CA ARG A 258 -22.17 -35.26 -17.00
C ARG A 258 -23.64 -35.67 -16.94
N GLN A 259 -24.38 -35.26 -15.91
CA GLN A 259 -25.81 -35.55 -15.79
C GLN A 259 -26.55 -34.32 -15.26
N GLN A 260 -26.76 -33.32 -16.10
CA GLN A 260 -27.92 -32.41 -16.00
C GLN A 260 -27.90 -31.49 -17.22
N ASN A 261 -28.38 -32.03 -18.32
CA ASN A 261 -28.96 -31.24 -19.40
C ASN A 261 -30.10 -32.07 -19.97
N GLN A 262 -31.28 -31.91 -19.39
CA GLN A 262 -32.56 -32.14 -20.04
C GLN A 262 -33.67 -31.45 -19.24
N ASP A 263 -34.40 -30.60 -19.96
CA ASP A 263 -35.81 -30.24 -19.80
C ASP A 263 -36.25 -29.08 -18.88
N THR A 264 -36.37 -27.92 -19.55
CA THR A 264 -37.54 -27.03 -19.72
C THR A 264 -38.54 -26.73 -18.58
N SER A 265 -38.68 -25.41 -18.38
CA SER A 265 -39.90 -24.60 -18.24
C SER A 265 -40.79 -24.65 -16.99
N MET A 266 -41.02 -23.43 -16.50
CA MET A 266 -42.08 -22.93 -15.61
C MET A 266 -42.00 -23.25 -14.12
N GLN A 267 -42.07 -22.16 -13.36
CA GLN A 267 -42.96 -21.93 -12.21
C GLN A 267 -42.22 -21.48 -10.95
N VAL A 268 -42.38 -20.17 -10.68
CA VAL A 268 -42.80 -19.56 -9.41
C VAL A 268 -42.15 -20.13 -8.14
N MET A 269 -41.46 -19.26 -7.39
CA MET A 269 -41.55 -19.11 -5.93
C MET A 269 -40.34 -18.28 -5.49
N ALA A 270 -40.56 -17.00 -5.20
CA ALA A 270 -39.86 -16.38 -4.09
C ALA A 270 -40.34 -17.09 -2.81
N VAL A 271 -39.46 -17.22 -1.81
CA VAL A 271 -39.54 -18.04 -0.58
C VAL A 271 -38.75 -19.35 -0.74
N ASN A 272 -37.74 -19.54 0.12
CA ASN A 272 -36.81 -20.69 0.23
C ASN A 272 -35.41 -20.56 -0.40
N ASN A 273 -34.75 -19.41 -0.28
CA ASN A 273 -33.29 -19.40 -0.23
C ASN A 273 -32.84 -19.20 1.23
N PRO A 274 -32.69 -20.25 2.05
CA PRO A 274 -31.82 -20.14 3.21
C PRO A 274 -30.45 -19.66 2.71
N PRO A 275 -29.72 -18.80 3.46
CA PRO A 275 -28.39 -18.38 3.06
C PRO A 275 -27.58 -19.65 2.78
N LYS A 276 -27.16 -19.85 1.53
CA LYS A 276 -26.25 -20.94 1.18
C LYS A 276 -25.11 -20.89 2.19
N PRO A 277 -24.82 -21.95 2.94
CA PRO A 277 -23.70 -21.93 3.86
C PRO A 277 -22.48 -21.53 3.04
N LYS A 278 -21.85 -20.41 3.40
CA LYS A 278 -20.61 -19.98 2.77
C LYS A 278 -19.68 -21.18 2.86
N LYS A 279 -19.33 -21.78 1.71
CA LYS A 279 -18.34 -22.85 1.67
C LYS A 279 -17.16 -22.35 2.49
N ALA A 280 -16.74 -23.13 3.49
CA ALA A 280 -15.49 -22.87 4.17
C ALA A 280 -14.42 -22.78 3.09
N GLN A 281 -13.97 -21.57 2.76
CA GLN A 281 -12.88 -21.38 1.83
C GLN A 281 -11.66 -21.96 2.53
N GLY A 282 -11.02 -22.93 1.87
CA GLY A 282 -9.76 -23.48 2.37
C GLY A 282 -8.65 -22.42 2.32
N LEU A 283 -7.43 -22.85 2.62
CA LEU A 283 -6.24 -22.01 2.53
C LEU A 283 -6.13 -21.37 1.14
N ASN A 284 -5.85 -20.07 1.10
CA ASN A 284 -5.54 -19.38 -0.14
C ASN A 284 -4.04 -19.54 -0.46
N GLU A 285 -3.72 -20.56 -1.23
CA GLU A 285 -2.35 -20.79 -1.72
C GLU A 285 -1.93 -19.83 -2.84
N ASN A 286 -2.86 -19.15 -3.50
CA ASN A 286 -2.52 -18.20 -4.56
C ASN A 286 -1.66 -17.08 -3.99
N TYR A 287 -2.07 -16.48 -2.89
CA TYR A 287 -1.29 -15.40 -2.29
C TYR A 287 0.08 -15.87 -1.80
N ALA A 288 0.14 -17.02 -1.14
CA ALA A 288 1.39 -17.59 -0.68
C ALA A 288 2.35 -17.85 -1.85
N ARG A 289 1.84 -18.38 -2.96
CA ARG A 289 2.61 -18.58 -4.18
C ARG A 289 3.14 -17.26 -4.71
N GLU A 290 2.30 -16.24 -4.86
CA GLU A 290 2.71 -14.91 -5.34
C GLU A 290 3.83 -14.28 -4.47
N VAL A 291 3.72 -14.41 -3.15
CA VAL A 291 4.76 -13.95 -2.21
C VAL A 291 6.09 -14.67 -2.47
N MET A 292 6.07 -15.98 -2.65
CA MET A 292 7.29 -16.78 -2.88
C MET A 292 7.83 -16.58 -4.29
N GLU A 293 6.97 -16.64 -5.29
CA GLU A 293 7.30 -16.69 -6.71
C GLU A 293 7.63 -15.32 -7.28
N LEU A 294 6.73 -14.35 -7.15
CA LEU A 294 6.87 -13.05 -7.81
C LEU A 294 7.53 -12.01 -6.92
N HIS A 295 7.26 -12.06 -5.62
CA HIS A 295 7.72 -11.00 -4.73
C HIS A 295 9.09 -11.25 -4.10
N THR A 296 9.53 -12.50 -3.94
CA THR A 296 10.75 -12.81 -3.16
C THR A 296 11.75 -13.73 -3.87
N LEU A 297 11.44 -15.00 -4.08
CA LEU A 297 12.41 -16.04 -4.45
C LEU A 297 12.53 -16.24 -5.98
N GLY A 298 11.52 -15.85 -6.75
CA GLY A 298 11.47 -16.15 -8.18
C GLY A 298 10.80 -17.50 -8.47
N VAL A 299 10.42 -17.72 -9.74
CA VAL A 299 9.81 -18.97 -10.24
C VAL A 299 10.67 -20.19 -9.92
N ASP A 300 11.98 -20.07 -10.08
CA ASP A 300 12.94 -21.15 -9.85
C ASP A 300 13.64 -21.03 -8.48
N GLY A 301 13.00 -20.38 -7.51
CA GLY A 301 13.55 -20.07 -6.19
C GLY A 301 13.76 -21.27 -5.24
N GLY A 302 13.59 -22.50 -5.73
CA GLY A 302 13.87 -23.73 -4.98
C GLY A 302 12.85 -24.11 -3.91
N TYR A 303 11.67 -23.47 -3.90
CA TYR A 303 10.60 -23.81 -2.97
C TYR A 303 9.70 -24.93 -3.50
N THR A 304 9.06 -25.65 -2.58
CA THR A 304 8.15 -26.76 -2.91
C THR A 304 6.69 -26.35 -2.78
N GLN A 305 5.80 -27.19 -3.33
CA GLN A 305 4.36 -27.05 -3.07
C GLN A 305 4.03 -27.08 -1.57
N GLN A 306 4.77 -27.86 -0.78
CA GLN A 306 4.58 -27.93 0.67
C GLN A 306 4.90 -26.60 1.36
N ASP A 307 5.91 -25.87 0.86
CA ASP A 307 6.28 -24.56 1.37
C ASP A 307 5.20 -23.53 1.05
N VAL A 308 4.61 -23.57 -0.15
CA VAL A 308 3.46 -22.73 -0.51
C VAL A 308 2.27 -22.99 0.43
N THR A 309 1.93 -24.25 0.68
CA THR A 309 0.85 -24.59 1.62
C THR A 309 1.17 -24.09 3.04
N ASN A 310 2.43 -24.19 3.49
CA ASN A 310 2.82 -23.71 4.81
C ASN A 310 2.83 -22.18 4.91
N ALA A 311 3.30 -21.48 3.88
CA ALA A 311 3.19 -20.03 3.77
C ALA A 311 1.72 -19.59 3.77
N ALA A 312 0.83 -20.30 3.08
CA ALA A 312 -0.61 -20.03 3.09
C ALA A 312 -1.21 -20.16 4.50
N LYS A 313 -0.74 -21.12 5.31
CA LYS A 313 -1.14 -21.22 6.73
C LYS A 313 -0.65 -20.03 7.54
N VAL A 314 0.58 -19.55 7.31
CA VAL A 314 1.15 -18.39 8.00
C VAL A 314 0.40 -17.10 7.65
N LEU A 315 0.04 -16.93 6.37
CA LEU A 315 -0.70 -15.76 5.87
C LEU A 315 -2.20 -15.81 6.22
N THR A 316 -2.70 -16.98 6.64
CA THR A 316 -4.08 -17.13 7.09
C THR A 316 -4.31 -16.33 8.37
N GLY A 317 -5.42 -15.62 8.44
CA GLY A 317 -5.73 -14.69 9.55
C GLY A 317 -5.36 -13.24 9.25
N TRP A 318 -4.50 -12.98 8.26
CA TRP A 318 -4.38 -11.63 7.69
C TRP A 318 -5.57 -11.36 6.78
N THR A 319 -6.54 -10.65 7.32
CA THR A 319 -7.80 -10.35 6.66
C THR A 319 -8.15 -8.88 6.81
N ILE A 320 -9.20 -8.48 6.12
CA ILE A 320 -9.74 -7.14 6.13
C ILE A 320 -10.93 -7.21 7.08
N PHE A 321 -10.72 -6.82 8.34
CA PHE A 321 -11.81 -6.72 9.31
C PHE A 321 -12.87 -5.75 8.77
N PRO A 322 -14.18 -6.03 9.00
CA PRO A 322 -15.24 -5.41 8.23
C PRO A 322 -15.22 -3.90 8.41
N ILE A 323 -14.97 -3.19 7.32
CA ILE A 323 -14.98 -1.72 7.26
C ILE A 323 -16.40 -1.16 7.53
N ASN A 324 -17.44 -2.00 7.56
CA ASN A 324 -18.85 -1.56 7.67
C ASN A 324 -19.70 -2.26 8.75
N ALA A 325 -19.11 -2.87 9.77
CA ALA A 325 -19.89 -3.41 10.90
C ALA A 325 -19.20 -3.15 12.24
N ASN A 326 -19.60 -2.08 12.92
CA ASN A 326 -19.35 -1.79 14.34
C ASN A 326 -17.87 -1.84 14.79
N PHE A 327 -17.13 -0.77 14.47
CA PHE A 327 -15.75 -0.52 14.90
C PHE A 327 -15.54 -0.33 16.42
N GLN A 328 -16.59 -0.38 17.25
CA GLN A 328 -16.43 -0.28 18.71
C GLN A 328 -15.70 -1.46 19.35
N ALA A 329 -15.57 -2.59 18.65
CA ALA A 329 -14.91 -3.78 19.20
C ALA A 329 -13.37 -3.66 19.26
N ILE A 330 -12.73 -2.82 18.43
CA ILE A 330 -11.27 -2.82 18.28
C ILE A 330 -10.56 -1.89 19.29
N LYS A 331 -11.26 -0.88 19.85
CA LYS A 331 -10.71 -0.09 20.97
C LYS A 331 -10.46 -0.90 22.25
N ARG A 332 -11.05 -2.09 22.39
CA ARG A 332 -10.84 -2.97 23.55
C ARG A 332 -9.62 -3.88 23.44
N VAL A 333 -9.14 -4.17 22.23
CA VAL A 333 -8.03 -5.14 22.05
C VAL A 333 -6.66 -4.44 22.04
N SER A 334 -6.59 -3.14 21.78
CA SER A 334 -5.32 -2.39 21.80
C SER A 334 -4.84 -1.96 23.19
N ASN A 335 -5.67 -2.11 24.25
CA ASN A 335 -5.34 -1.67 25.60
C ASN A 335 -5.11 -2.80 26.61
N GLU A 336 -5.27 -4.06 26.21
CA GLU A 336 -5.01 -5.22 27.06
C GLU A 336 -4.15 -6.21 26.30
N GLN A 337 -2.83 -6.04 26.42
CA GLN A 337 -1.73 -7.02 26.24
C GLN A 337 -0.49 -6.35 25.62
N ALA A 338 0.05 -5.40 26.36
CA ALA A 338 1.49 -5.16 26.40
C ALA A 338 1.90 -5.33 27.88
N VAL A 339 2.31 -6.56 28.21
CA VAL A 339 3.15 -6.86 29.37
C VAL A 339 4.44 -7.46 28.82
#